data_AF-A0A3M6U1T1-F1
#
_entry.id   AF-A0A3M6U1T1-F1
#
_cell.length_a   1.000
_cell.length_b   1.000
_cell.length_c   1.000
_cell.angle_alpha   90.00
_cell.angle_beta   90.00
_cell.angle_gamma   90.00
#
_symmetry.space_group_name_H-M   'P 1'
#
loop_
_entity.id
_entity.type
_entity.pdbx_description
1 polymer ?
#
loop_
_entity_poly.entity_id
_entity_poly.type
_entity_poly.pdbx_seq_one_letter_code
_entity_poly.pdbx_strand_id
1 'polypeptide(L)'
;ITNLPSPYRTKCGMPKLRFFDKYSKSKCFLDKLTRYVVRNCNCRAWFMPGADVGIPVCDLETSHTCMWPAWVHFEDKKLDECPVACESVEFSAQMSYARYPANAYADLLLSKERNLTGSPEENRQYLRDNLLELRIYFESLTYSDVRQVPSYDLYSLLGDVGGQIGLFLGASLLTFVEYLDLLAMVLFTKYKYHNK
;
A
#
# COMPACT_ATOMS: atom_id res chain seq x y z
N ILE A 1 8.53 1.90 0.56
CA ILE A 1 7.79 3.15 0.28
C ILE A 1 7.07 3.58 1.56
N THR A 2 7.28 4.81 2.00
CA THR A 2 6.63 5.41 3.17
C THR A 2 5.91 6.70 2.76
N ASN A 3 4.61 6.76 3.00
CA ASN A 3 3.73 7.87 2.67
C ASN A 3 3.33 8.65 3.92
N LEU A 4 2.96 9.92 3.74
CA LEU A 4 2.53 10.78 4.84
C LEU A 4 1.02 10.70 5.12
N PRO A 5 0.60 10.76 6.39
CA PRO A 5 -0.80 10.78 6.78
C PRO A 5 -1.44 12.16 6.51
N SER A 6 -2.73 12.30 6.79
CA SER A 6 -3.39 13.62 6.82
C SER A 6 -2.63 14.56 7.78
N PRO A 7 -2.38 15.84 7.44
CA PRO A 7 -3.01 16.67 6.39
C PRO A 7 -2.31 16.67 5.02
N TYR A 8 -1.29 15.86 4.81
CA TYR A 8 -0.51 15.85 3.57
C TYR A 8 -1.30 15.24 2.39
N ARG A 9 -0.91 15.59 1.16
CA ARG A 9 -1.66 15.26 -0.09
C ARG A 9 -2.00 13.77 -0.24
N THR A 10 -1.10 12.88 0.17
CA THR A 10 -1.27 11.43 0.04
C THR A 10 -2.33 10.85 0.96
N LYS A 11 -2.64 11.52 2.08
CA LYS A 11 -3.67 11.10 3.05
C LYS A 11 -3.63 9.59 3.30
N CYS A 12 -2.45 9.06 3.61
CA CYS A 12 -2.28 7.63 3.78
C CYS A 12 -3.11 7.12 4.97
N GLY A 13 -3.52 5.85 4.91
CA GLY A 13 -4.29 5.22 5.97
C GLY A 13 -4.13 3.71 5.96
N MET A 14 -4.14 3.12 7.15
CA MET A 14 -4.14 1.68 7.37
C MET A 14 -5.26 1.28 8.33
N PRO A 15 -6.53 1.35 7.90
CA PRO A 15 -7.63 0.90 8.73
C PRO A 15 -7.51 -0.59 9.05
N LYS A 16 -7.95 -0.97 10.26
CA LYS A 16 -8.02 -2.38 10.66
C LYS A 16 -9.04 -3.12 9.78
N LEU A 17 -8.58 -4.18 9.12
CA LEU A 17 -9.43 -5.03 8.27
C LEU A 17 -10.18 -6.06 9.13
N ARG A 18 -11.29 -6.60 8.63
CA ARG A 18 -12.08 -7.60 9.36
C ARG A 18 -11.48 -8.99 9.21
N PHE A 19 -10.99 -9.30 8.02
CA PHE A 19 -10.53 -10.65 7.68
C PHE A 19 -9.00 -10.79 7.56
N PHE A 20 -8.24 -9.69 7.73
CA PHE A 20 -6.79 -9.69 7.61
C PHE A 20 -6.15 -8.88 8.74
N ASP A 21 -5.02 -9.37 9.26
CA ASP A 21 -4.30 -8.66 10.33
C ASP A 21 -3.48 -7.47 9.83
N LYS A 22 -2.93 -7.59 8.61
CA LYS A 22 -2.06 -6.57 7.99
C LYS A 22 -2.76 -5.88 6.83
N TYR A 23 -2.72 -4.56 6.84
CA TYR A 23 -3.25 -3.75 5.75
C TYR A 23 -2.40 -3.86 4.48
N SER A 24 -3.07 -4.05 3.35
CA SER A 24 -2.54 -3.72 2.04
C SER A 24 -3.70 -3.25 1.17
N LYS A 25 -3.43 -2.51 0.09
CA LYS A 25 -4.49 -2.02 -0.79
C LYS A 25 -5.33 -3.18 -1.35
N SER A 26 -4.68 -4.26 -1.80
CA SER A 26 -5.35 -5.45 -2.33
C SER A 26 -6.15 -6.20 -1.25
N LYS A 27 -5.65 -6.27 -0.02
CA LYS A 27 -6.40 -6.88 1.10
C LYS A 27 -7.60 -6.05 1.51
N CYS A 28 -7.48 -4.72 1.49
CA CYS A 28 -8.61 -3.82 1.72
C CYS A 28 -9.69 -4.00 0.66
N PHE A 29 -9.30 -4.06 -0.61
CA PHE A 29 -10.20 -4.35 -1.71
C PHE A 29 -10.94 -5.67 -1.49
N LEU A 30 -10.21 -6.75 -1.19
CA LEU A 30 -10.80 -8.07 -0.97
C LEU A 30 -11.69 -8.12 0.29
N ASP A 31 -11.31 -7.45 1.38
CA ASP A 31 -12.12 -7.34 2.60
C ASP A 31 -13.47 -6.65 2.34
N LYS A 32 -13.45 -5.51 1.62
CA LYS A 32 -14.65 -4.76 1.27
C LYS A 32 -15.52 -5.50 0.27
N LEU A 33 -14.92 -6.08 -0.76
CA LEU A 33 -15.63 -6.89 -1.75
C LEU A 33 -16.33 -8.08 -1.08
N THR A 34 -15.61 -8.80 -0.21
CA THR A 34 -16.19 -9.92 0.55
C THR A 34 -17.34 -9.45 1.44
N ARG A 35 -17.19 -8.32 2.13
CA ARG A 35 -18.28 -7.74 2.94
C ARG A 35 -19.49 -7.37 2.09
N TYR A 36 -19.29 -6.84 0.89
CA TYR A 36 -20.35 -6.46 -0.03
C TYR A 36 -21.11 -7.68 -0.55
N VAL A 37 -20.39 -8.69 -1.01
CA VAL A 37 -20.98 -9.95 -1.50
C VAL A 37 -21.70 -10.70 -0.39
N VAL A 38 -21.11 -10.81 0.79
CA VAL A 38 -21.74 -11.47 1.94
C VAL A 38 -23.01 -10.72 2.38
N ARG A 39 -23.02 -9.39 2.34
CA ARG A 39 -24.21 -8.59 2.68
C ARG A 39 -25.36 -8.81 1.71
N ASN A 40 -25.08 -9.01 0.42
CA ASN A 40 -26.11 -9.14 -0.61
C ASN A 40 -26.55 -10.58 -0.87
N CYS A 41 -25.61 -11.54 -0.80
CA CYS A 41 -25.82 -12.92 -1.21
C CYS A 41 -25.68 -13.94 -0.05
N ASN A 42 -25.31 -13.50 1.16
CA ASN A 42 -25.09 -14.34 2.36
C ASN A 42 -24.05 -15.46 2.21
N CYS A 43 -23.25 -15.44 1.14
CA CYS A 43 -22.24 -16.44 0.84
C CYS A 43 -20.98 -15.74 0.33
N ARG A 44 -19.88 -16.50 0.19
CA ARG A 44 -18.60 -16.00 -0.33
C ARG A 44 -18.06 -16.89 -1.46
N ALA A 45 -17.16 -16.34 -2.28
CA ALA A 45 -16.40 -17.17 -3.21
C ALA A 45 -15.37 -18.05 -2.47
N TRP A 46 -14.90 -19.12 -3.10
CA TRP A 46 -13.97 -20.07 -2.49
C TRP A 46 -12.64 -19.43 -2.05
N PHE A 47 -12.12 -18.45 -2.80
CA PHE A 47 -10.89 -17.71 -2.49
C PHE A 47 -11.11 -16.49 -1.57
N MET A 48 -12.36 -16.08 -1.35
CA MET A 48 -12.66 -14.95 -0.47
C MET A 48 -12.45 -15.37 0.99
N PRO A 49 -11.90 -14.48 1.84
CA PRO A 49 -11.71 -14.76 3.25
C PRO A 49 -13.06 -14.85 4.01
N GLY A 50 -13.02 -15.26 5.28
CA GLY A 50 -14.22 -15.41 6.11
C GLY A 50 -14.64 -16.87 6.36
N ALA A 51 -13.80 -17.84 5.97
CA ALA A 51 -13.94 -19.23 6.42
C ALA A 51 -13.92 -19.33 7.96
N ASP A 52 -13.05 -18.56 8.62
CA ASP A 52 -12.89 -18.55 10.08
C ASP A 52 -14.13 -18.03 10.83
N VAL A 53 -14.99 -17.29 10.12
CA VAL A 53 -16.24 -16.70 10.68
C VAL A 53 -17.44 -17.59 10.36
N GLY A 54 -17.24 -18.74 9.70
CA GLY A 54 -18.31 -19.69 9.37
C GLY A 54 -19.17 -19.28 8.18
N ILE A 55 -18.66 -18.42 7.28
CA ILE A 55 -19.42 -17.99 6.09
C ILE A 55 -19.32 -19.09 5.01
N PRO A 56 -20.45 -19.64 4.53
CA PRO A 56 -20.46 -20.71 3.54
C PRO A 56 -20.01 -20.21 2.16
N VAL A 57 -19.42 -21.12 1.40
CA VAL A 57 -19.09 -20.87 -0.02
C VAL A 57 -20.39 -20.87 -0.82
N CYS A 58 -20.52 -19.95 -1.79
CA CYS A 58 -21.69 -19.89 -2.66
C CYS A 58 -21.83 -21.13 -3.53
N ASP A 59 -23.05 -21.64 -3.68
CA ASP A 59 -23.39 -22.64 -4.69
C ASP A 59 -23.26 -22.07 -6.11
N LEU A 60 -23.23 -22.94 -7.12
CA LEU A 60 -23.05 -22.52 -8.51
C LEU A 60 -24.17 -21.56 -8.98
N GLU A 61 -25.42 -21.86 -8.63
CA GLU A 61 -26.58 -21.04 -8.99
C GLU A 61 -26.51 -19.65 -8.34
N THR A 62 -26.30 -19.59 -7.02
CA THR A 62 -26.14 -18.32 -6.27
C THR A 62 -24.92 -17.53 -6.74
N SER A 63 -23.85 -18.23 -7.12
CA SER A 63 -22.64 -17.62 -7.66
C SER A 63 -22.92 -16.87 -8.96
N HIS A 64 -23.67 -17.50 -9.86
CA HIS A 64 -24.03 -16.91 -11.16
C HIS A 64 -25.10 -15.82 -11.04
N THR A 65 -26.12 -16.04 -10.21
CA THR A 65 -27.28 -15.14 -10.11
C THR A 65 -27.04 -13.91 -9.22
N CYS A 66 -26.21 -14.03 -8.17
CA CYS A 66 -26.02 -12.97 -7.19
C CYS A 66 -24.55 -12.54 -7.06
N MET A 67 -23.63 -13.47 -6.79
CA MET A 67 -22.24 -13.13 -6.46
C MET A 67 -21.53 -12.39 -7.60
N TRP A 68 -21.57 -12.94 -8.82
CA TRP A 68 -20.91 -12.34 -9.99
C TRP A 68 -21.49 -10.96 -10.35
N PRO A 69 -22.83 -10.80 -10.46
CA PRO A 69 -23.42 -9.47 -10.65
C PRO A 69 -23.08 -8.48 -9.53
N ALA A 70 -23.06 -8.92 -8.27
CA ALA A 70 -22.68 -8.09 -7.14
C ALA A 70 -21.21 -7.66 -7.21
N TRP A 71 -20.31 -8.55 -7.62
CA TRP A 71 -18.91 -8.23 -7.85
C TRP A 71 -18.77 -7.18 -8.95
N VAL A 72 -19.37 -7.41 -10.12
CA VAL A 72 -19.28 -6.47 -11.25
C VAL A 72 -19.82 -5.11 -10.84
N HIS A 73 -20.93 -5.07 -10.10
CA HIS A 73 -21.47 -3.82 -9.56
C HIS A 73 -20.50 -3.11 -8.60
N PHE A 74 -19.81 -3.86 -7.74
CA PHE A 74 -18.82 -3.32 -6.81
C PHE A 74 -17.65 -2.65 -7.53
N GLU A 75 -17.15 -3.28 -8.59
CA GLU A 75 -16.08 -2.73 -9.44
C GLU A 75 -16.55 -1.55 -10.29
N ASP A 76 -17.71 -1.64 -10.94
CA ASP A 76 -18.28 -0.56 -11.78
C ASP A 76 -18.52 0.70 -10.95
N LYS A 77 -19.07 0.55 -9.74
CA LYS A 77 -19.33 1.67 -8.82
C LYS A 77 -18.10 2.12 -8.04
N LYS A 78 -16.95 1.46 -8.18
CA LYS A 78 -15.71 1.77 -7.45
C LYS A 78 -15.97 1.96 -5.95
N LEU A 79 -16.70 1.03 -5.36
CA LEU A 79 -17.06 1.07 -3.94
C LEU A 79 -15.86 0.74 -3.02
N ASP A 80 -14.68 0.53 -3.61
CA ASP A 80 -13.42 0.33 -2.93
C ASP A 80 -12.79 1.65 -2.46
N GLU A 81 -13.39 2.28 -1.45
CA GLU A 81 -12.76 3.45 -0.78
C GLU A 81 -11.59 3.03 0.12
N CYS A 82 -10.51 2.51 -0.49
CA CYS A 82 -9.33 2.00 0.21
C CYS A 82 -8.19 3.03 0.15
N PRO A 83 -7.77 3.63 1.28
CA PRO A 83 -6.69 4.60 1.27
C PRO A 83 -5.35 3.97 0.84
N VAL A 84 -4.42 4.82 0.39
CA VAL A 84 -3.06 4.35 0.13
C VAL A 84 -2.40 3.97 1.45
N ALA A 85 -1.67 2.85 1.47
CA ALA A 85 -0.95 2.39 2.65
C ALA A 85 0.14 3.40 3.05
N CYS A 86 0.30 3.66 4.35
CA CYS A 86 1.37 4.53 4.86
C CYS A 86 2.76 3.90 4.70
N GLU A 87 2.84 2.57 4.68
CA GLU A 87 4.05 1.80 4.50
C GLU A 87 3.72 0.65 3.55
N SER A 88 4.52 0.51 2.51
CA SER A 88 4.38 -0.58 1.56
C SER A 88 5.71 -0.97 0.97
N VAL A 89 5.85 -2.26 0.68
CA VAL A 89 6.96 -2.83 -0.08
C VAL A 89 6.41 -3.21 -1.45
N GLU A 90 7.10 -2.78 -2.49
CA GLU A 90 6.76 -3.06 -3.88
C GLU A 90 7.93 -3.77 -4.54
N PHE A 91 7.65 -4.81 -5.32
CA PHE A 91 8.65 -5.57 -6.07
C PHE A 91 8.42 -5.34 -7.55
N SER A 92 9.32 -4.60 -8.20
CA SER A 92 9.34 -4.48 -9.66
C SER A 92 9.94 -5.75 -10.26
N ALA A 93 9.18 -6.46 -11.09
CA ALA A 93 9.66 -7.66 -11.77
C ALA A 93 10.01 -7.34 -13.23
N GLN A 94 11.16 -7.83 -13.70
CA GLN A 94 11.52 -7.88 -15.10
C GLN A 94 11.55 -9.35 -15.55
N MET A 95 11.00 -9.63 -16.72
CA MET A 95 10.88 -11.01 -17.23
C MET A 95 11.81 -11.21 -18.43
N SER A 96 12.62 -12.25 -18.34
CA SER A 96 13.39 -12.79 -19.46
C SER A 96 12.98 -14.25 -19.68
N TYR A 97 13.00 -14.70 -20.93
CA TYR A 97 12.61 -16.05 -21.30
C TYR A 97 13.63 -16.68 -22.25
N ALA A 98 13.79 -17.98 -22.15
CA ALA A 98 14.65 -18.79 -23.00
C ALA A 98 13.96 -20.12 -23.31
N ARG A 99 14.34 -20.73 -24.43
CA ARG A 99 13.80 -22.03 -24.84
C ARG A 99 14.27 -23.12 -23.87
N TYR A 100 13.33 -23.76 -23.20
CA TYR A 100 13.55 -24.88 -22.29
C TYR A 100 12.69 -26.08 -22.72
N PRO A 101 13.19 -27.33 -22.66
CA PRO A 101 14.59 -27.71 -22.49
C PRO A 101 15.41 -27.55 -23.79
N ALA A 102 16.73 -27.41 -23.62
CA ALA A 102 17.69 -27.50 -24.73
C ALA A 102 17.63 -28.91 -25.36
N ASN A 103 17.86 -29.02 -26.68
CA ASN A 103 17.70 -30.29 -27.41
C ASN A 103 18.48 -31.45 -26.76
N ALA A 104 19.76 -31.24 -26.45
CA ALA A 104 20.60 -32.26 -25.83
C ALA A 104 20.11 -32.68 -24.44
N TYR A 105 19.61 -31.73 -23.64
CA TYR A 105 19.07 -32.00 -22.30
C TYR A 105 17.75 -32.79 -22.38
N ALA A 106 16.89 -32.43 -23.35
CA ALA A 106 15.65 -33.11 -23.62
C ALA A 106 15.87 -34.57 -24.04
N ASP A 107 16.79 -34.78 -24.98
CA ASP A 107 17.01 -36.08 -25.64
C ASP A 107 17.79 -37.05 -24.75
N LEU A 108 18.75 -36.58 -23.93
CA LEU A 108 19.66 -37.44 -23.16
C LEU A 108 19.22 -37.69 -21.72
N LEU A 109 18.58 -36.72 -21.08
CA LEU A 109 18.26 -36.78 -19.65
C LEU A 109 16.75 -36.84 -19.41
N LEU A 110 16.01 -35.86 -19.91
CA LEU A 110 14.58 -35.75 -19.58
C LEU A 110 13.72 -36.84 -20.21
N SER A 111 13.98 -37.22 -21.46
CA SER A 111 13.28 -38.32 -22.13
C SER A 111 13.44 -39.64 -21.37
N LYS A 112 14.65 -39.91 -20.87
CA LYS A 112 14.99 -41.12 -20.14
C LYS A 112 14.46 -41.10 -18.71
N GLU A 113 14.58 -39.98 -18.01
CA GLU A 113 14.08 -39.81 -16.64
C GLU A 113 12.54 -39.91 -16.59
N ARG A 114 11.86 -39.41 -17.62
CA ARG A 114 10.40 -39.47 -17.75
C ARG A 114 9.90 -40.73 -18.48
N ASN A 115 10.79 -41.67 -18.83
CA ASN A 115 10.48 -42.91 -19.55
C ASN A 115 9.64 -42.68 -20.84
N LEU A 116 9.95 -41.64 -21.60
CA LEU A 116 9.27 -41.35 -22.86
C LEU A 116 9.73 -42.32 -23.96
N THR A 117 8.77 -42.95 -24.63
CA THR A 117 9.00 -43.99 -25.65
C THR A 117 8.80 -43.52 -27.09
N GLY A 118 8.43 -42.25 -27.29
CA GLY A 118 8.24 -41.65 -28.63
C GLY A 118 9.55 -41.35 -29.35
N SER A 119 9.46 -40.85 -30.58
CA SER A 119 10.63 -40.35 -31.32
C SER A 119 11.28 -39.15 -30.59
N PRO A 120 12.57 -38.86 -30.82
CA PRO A 120 13.23 -37.69 -30.21
C PRO A 120 12.51 -36.36 -30.52
N GLU A 121 11.87 -36.25 -31.69
CA GLU A 121 11.12 -35.05 -32.06
C GLU A 121 9.81 -34.91 -31.28
N GLU A 122 9.03 -35.99 -31.19
CA GLU A 122 7.79 -36.02 -30.42
C GLU A 122 8.04 -35.80 -28.93
N ASN A 123 9.08 -36.44 -28.38
CA ASN A 123 9.45 -36.28 -26.98
C ASN A 123 9.88 -34.83 -26.69
N ARG A 124 10.66 -34.21 -27.58
CA ARG A 124 11.04 -32.79 -27.43
C ARG A 124 9.84 -31.86 -27.47
N GLN A 125 8.88 -32.12 -28.35
CA GLN A 125 7.69 -31.31 -28.45
C GLN A 125 6.82 -31.47 -27.20
N TYR A 126 6.55 -32.71 -26.79
CA TYR A 126 5.84 -33.00 -25.55
C TYR A 126 6.49 -32.34 -24.33
N LEU A 127 7.81 -32.42 -24.20
CA LEU A 127 8.54 -31.79 -23.09
C LEU A 127 8.43 -30.27 -23.11
N ARG A 128 8.41 -29.64 -24.28
CA ARG A 128 8.26 -28.17 -24.40
C ARG A 128 6.85 -27.68 -24.13
N ASP A 129 5.86 -28.47 -24.51
CA ASP A 129 4.46 -28.11 -24.31
C ASP A 129 4.04 -28.28 -22.85
N ASN A 130 4.74 -29.12 -22.09
CA ASN A 130 4.37 -29.48 -20.71
C ASN A 130 5.35 -29.05 -19.61
N LEU A 131 6.61 -28.69 -19.93
CA LEU A 131 7.59 -28.26 -18.93
C LEU A 131 7.89 -26.76 -19.00
N LEU A 132 7.84 -26.13 -17.83
CA LEU A 132 8.26 -24.75 -17.58
C LEU A 132 9.31 -24.75 -16.47
N GLU A 133 10.40 -24.01 -16.68
CA GLU A 133 11.33 -23.66 -15.60
C GLU A 133 11.14 -22.19 -15.23
N LEU A 134 10.71 -21.93 -13.98
CA LEU A 134 10.55 -20.57 -13.45
C LEU A 134 11.64 -20.30 -12.41
N ARG A 135 12.50 -19.32 -12.68
CA ARG A 135 13.54 -18.86 -11.76
C ARG A 135 13.21 -17.45 -11.28
N ILE A 136 12.94 -17.31 -9.98
CA ILE A 136 12.70 -16.01 -9.33
C ILE A 136 13.92 -15.68 -8.49
N TYR A 137 14.57 -14.57 -8.80
CA TYR A 137 15.75 -14.09 -8.08
C TYR A 137 15.78 -12.57 -8.08
N PHE A 138 16.54 -11.99 -7.13
CA PHE A 138 16.77 -10.55 -7.10
C PHE A 138 17.88 -10.19 -8.10
N GLU A 139 17.64 -9.15 -8.91
CA GLU A 139 18.64 -8.62 -9.84
C GLU A 139 19.90 -8.13 -9.11
N SER A 140 19.70 -7.48 -7.96
CA SER A 140 20.75 -6.97 -7.09
C SER A 140 20.33 -7.08 -5.61
N LEU A 141 21.30 -7.02 -4.70
CA LEU A 141 21.06 -6.93 -3.24
C LEU A 141 20.71 -5.51 -2.77
N THR A 142 20.53 -4.58 -3.71
CA THR A 142 20.17 -3.20 -3.41
C THR A 142 18.66 -3.04 -3.38
N TYR A 143 18.16 -2.21 -2.46
CA TYR A 143 16.75 -1.85 -2.41
C TYR A 143 16.60 -0.33 -2.53
N SER A 144 15.50 0.10 -3.14
CA SER A 144 15.12 1.51 -3.20
C SER A 144 14.19 1.83 -2.03
N ASP A 145 14.52 2.90 -1.30
CA ASP A 145 13.66 3.40 -0.24
C ASP A 145 13.13 4.78 -0.59
N VAL A 146 11.82 4.85 -0.82
CA VAL A 146 11.10 6.06 -1.20
C VAL A 146 10.28 6.52 0.00
N ARG A 147 10.69 7.63 0.62
CA ARG A 147 10.01 8.20 1.79
C ARG A 147 9.51 9.61 1.48
N GLN A 148 8.25 9.87 1.79
CA GLN A 148 7.70 11.22 1.77
C GLN A 148 8.07 11.93 3.06
N VAL A 149 8.71 13.09 2.91
CA VAL A 149 9.05 14.00 4.01
C VAL A 149 8.34 15.33 3.80
N PRO A 150 7.88 16.00 4.87
CA PRO A 150 7.28 17.32 4.74
C PRO A 150 8.29 18.29 4.13
N SER A 151 7.87 19.08 3.14
CA SER A 151 8.75 20.07 2.50
C SER A 151 9.08 21.23 3.44
N TYR A 152 8.26 21.44 4.46
CA TYR A 152 8.41 22.52 5.41
C TYR A 152 7.97 22.05 6.78
N ASP A 153 8.88 22.14 7.74
CA ASP A 153 8.63 21.79 9.13
C ASP A 153 8.38 23.04 9.97
N LEU A 154 7.78 22.88 11.15
CA LEU A 154 7.52 23.98 12.08
C LEU A 154 8.82 24.71 12.45
N TYR A 155 9.93 23.98 12.59
CA TYR A 155 11.22 24.59 12.89
C TYR A 155 11.76 25.43 11.74
N SER A 156 11.57 24.99 10.49
CA SER A 156 11.90 25.80 9.31
C SER A 156 11.05 27.06 9.26
N LEU A 157 9.75 26.96 9.57
CA LEU A 157 8.86 28.11 9.68
C LEU A 157 9.34 29.14 10.68
N LEU A 158 9.64 28.69 11.90
CA LEU A 158 10.12 29.57 12.96
C LEU A 158 11.49 30.17 12.62
N GLY A 159 12.35 29.40 11.95
CA GLY A 159 13.65 29.87 11.46
C GLY A 159 13.51 30.99 10.44
N ASP A 160 12.64 30.83 9.44
CA ASP A 160 12.45 31.84 8.39
C ASP A 160 11.76 33.10 8.93
N VAL A 161 10.73 32.94 9.76
CA VAL A 161 10.03 34.08 10.40
C VAL A 161 10.97 34.82 11.34
N GLY A 162 11.67 34.09 12.23
CA GLY A 162 12.63 34.67 13.17
C GLY A 162 13.82 35.31 12.45
N GLY A 163 14.29 34.70 11.36
CA GLY A 163 15.35 35.25 10.51
C GLY A 163 14.95 36.55 9.83
N GLN A 164 13.73 36.63 9.27
CA GLN A 164 13.24 37.87 8.67
C GLN A 164 13.04 38.99 9.71
N ILE A 165 12.45 38.68 10.87
CA ILE A 165 12.29 39.65 11.97
C ILE A 165 13.65 40.14 12.47
N GLY A 166 14.60 39.22 12.69
CA GLY A 166 15.95 39.55 13.12
C GLY A 166 16.71 40.38 12.10
N LEU A 167 16.56 40.09 10.81
CA LEU A 167 17.25 40.81 9.74
C LEU A 167 16.70 42.23 9.52
N PHE A 168 15.37 42.40 9.47
CA PHE A 168 14.77 43.70 9.15
C PHE A 168 14.62 44.62 10.36
N LEU A 169 14.29 44.08 11.53
CA LEU A 169 14.02 44.88 12.74
C LEU A 169 15.18 44.87 13.73
N GLY A 170 16.19 43.99 13.55
CA GLY A 170 17.19 43.73 14.59
C GLY A 170 16.58 43.14 15.86
N ALA A 171 15.32 42.69 15.78
CA ALA A 171 14.53 42.23 16.91
C ALA A 171 14.73 40.73 17.11
N SER A 172 14.79 40.31 18.36
CA SER A 172 14.89 38.91 18.76
C SER A 172 13.71 38.51 19.64
N LEU A 173 13.62 37.22 19.98
CA LEU A 173 12.64 36.74 20.95
C LEU A 173 12.71 37.52 22.28
N LEU A 174 13.93 37.91 22.71
CA LEU A 174 14.13 38.70 23.92
C LEU A 174 13.50 40.09 23.82
N THR A 175 13.62 40.76 22.66
CA THR A 175 12.99 42.08 22.46
C THR A 175 11.46 42.01 22.51
N PHE A 176 10.87 40.88 22.10
CA PHE A 176 9.43 40.66 22.22
C PHE A 176 8.99 40.47 23.67
N VAL A 177 9.74 39.70 24.46
CA VAL A 177 9.49 39.52 25.91
C VAL A 177 9.62 40.85 26.65
N GLU A 178 10.63 41.65 26.34
CA GLU A 178 10.82 42.98 26.93
C GLU A 178 9.62 43.91 26.68
N TYR A 179 9.08 43.90 25.46
CA TYR A 179 7.88 44.67 25.13
C TYR A 179 6.64 44.21 25.91
N LEU A 180 6.47 42.89 26.11
CA LEU A 180 5.39 42.34 26.92
C LEU A 180 5.53 42.72 28.41
N ASP A 181 6.74 42.67 28.96
CA ASP A 181 7.01 43.08 30.35
C ASP A 181 6.70 44.56 30.55
N LEU A 182 7.10 45.41 29.60
CA LEU A 182 6.82 46.85 29.66
C LEU A 182 5.31 47.12 29.56
N LEU A 183 4.59 46.44 28.68
CA LEU A 183 3.13 46.51 28.62
C LEU A 183 2.46 46.06 29.92
N ALA A 184 2.92 44.95 30.50
CA ALA A 184 2.39 44.43 31.75
C ALA A 184 2.61 45.42 32.90
N MET A 185 3.81 46.03 33.00
CA MET A 185 4.09 47.07 33.98
C MET A 185 3.17 48.29 33.79
N VAL A 186 3.03 48.80 32.56
CA VAL A 186 2.17 49.96 32.28
C VAL A 186 0.71 49.68 32.64
N LEU A 187 0.19 48.50 32.29
CA LEU A 187 -1.17 48.08 32.64
C LEU A 187 -1.35 47.96 34.15
N PHE A 188 -0.38 47.37 34.84
CA PHE A 188 -0.40 47.24 36.30
C PHE A 188 -0.39 48.61 36.99
N THR A 189 0.44 49.55 36.51
CA THR A 189 0.47 50.92 37.03
C THR A 189 -0.84 51.66 36.77
N LYS A 190 -1.41 51.55 35.56
CA LYS A 190 -2.72 52.15 35.22
C LYS A 190 -3.83 51.59 36.10
N TYR A 191 -3.88 50.27 36.28
CA TYR A 191 -4.86 49.61 37.14
C TYR A 191 -4.74 50.08 38.59
N LYS A 192 -3.51 50.14 39.13
CA LYS A 192 -3.24 50.64 40.49
C LYS A 192 -3.58 52.12 40.64
N TYR A 193 -3.43 52.93 39.59
CA TYR A 193 -3.79 54.35 39.61
C TYR A 193 -5.29 54.59 39.51
N HIS A 194 -6.02 53.72 38.79
CA HIS A 194 -7.48 53.82 38.66
C HIS A 194 -8.25 53.24 39.87
N ASN A 195 -7.63 52.34 40.65
CA ASN A 195 -8.19 51.76 41.87
C ASN A 195 -7.71 52.46 43.17
N LYS A 196 -7.16 53.67 43.05
CA LYS A 196 -6.74 54.51 44.17
C LYS A 196 -7.49 55.84 44.10
#